data_AF-A0A9X2X273-F1
#
_entry.id   AF-A0A9X2X273-F1
#
_cell.length_a   1.000
_cell.length_b   1.000
_cell.length_c   1.000
_cell.angle_alpha   90.00
_cell.angle_beta   90.00
_cell.angle_gamma   90.00
#
_symmetry.space_group_name_H-M   'P 1'
#
loop_
_entity.id
_entity.type
_entity.pdbx_description
1 polymer ?
#
loop_
_entity_poly.entity_id
_entity_poly.type
_entity_poly.pdbx_seq_one_letter_code
_entity_poly.pdbx_strand_id
1 'polypeptide(L)'
;MAELVADCPRCGANKITFDLSSAIKTRQLHGWQFWYEAFSICRQCLRSTVFVLSESVNGNYDFVHKNGLTGISGAVNRFVDVEGIVGLKDRLAEEPPEHVPDDIDAVFREGATCQAVGCYNAAGTMFRLCVDIATRGMTPVEDINGLNNRIRRNLGLRLPWLFDHGYLPEALRDLSSCLREDGNDGAHAGSLNKDDAADLLDFTRILLERMYTEPERLRVAEARRKERRSDNA
;
A
#
# COMPACT_ATOMS: atom_id res chain seq x y z
N MET A 1 -22.08 -22.98 21.56
CA MET A 1 -21.64 -22.35 20.30
C MET A 1 -20.44 -21.47 20.61
N ALA A 2 -19.48 -21.36 19.69
CA ALA A 2 -18.37 -20.44 19.85
C ALA A 2 -18.85 -18.99 19.67
N GLU A 3 -18.43 -18.14 20.59
CA GLU A 3 -18.80 -16.73 20.60
C GLU A 3 -17.53 -15.88 20.56
N LEU A 4 -17.57 -14.74 19.86
CA LEU A 4 -16.51 -13.75 19.89
C LEU A 4 -17.09 -12.41 20.36
N VAL A 5 -16.45 -11.75 21.32
CA VAL A 5 -16.81 -10.41 21.75
C VAL A 5 -15.84 -9.42 21.12
N ALA A 6 -16.36 -8.51 20.30
CA ALA A 6 -15.55 -7.52 19.59
C ALA A 6 -16.38 -6.27 19.26
N ASP A 7 -15.74 -5.22 18.77
CA ASP A 7 -16.44 -4.05 18.22
C ASP A 7 -16.89 -4.36 16.79
N CYS A 8 -18.12 -3.98 16.44
CA CYS A 8 -18.71 -4.31 15.15
C CYS A 8 -18.43 -3.25 14.09
N PRO A 9 -17.65 -3.56 13.03
CA PRO A 9 -17.33 -2.60 11.98
C PRO A 9 -18.52 -2.31 11.05
N ARG A 10 -19.62 -3.07 11.18
CA ARG A 10 -20.79 -2.96 10.31
C ARG A 10 -21.87 -2.03 10.87
N CYS A 11 -22.01 -1.95 12.19
CA CYS A 11 -23.04 -1.14 12.85
C CYS A 11 -22.52 -0.26 13.99
N GLY A 12 -21.22 -0.29 14.31
CA GLY A 12 -20.61 0.54 15.35
C GLY A 12 -20.92 0.10 16.79
N ALA A 13 -21.49 -1.08 16.99
CA ALA A 13 -21.73 -1.62 18.32
C ALA A 13 -20.42 -1.96 19.02
N ASN A 14 -20.23 -1.50 20.26
CA ASN A 14 -19.00 -1.75 21.03
C ASN A 14 -19.16 -2.98 21.92
N LYS A 15 -18.12 -3.83 21.97
CA LYS A 15 -18.07 -5.07 22.77
C LYS A 15 -19.33 -5.94 22.62
N ILE A 16 -19.78 -6.11 21.38
CA ILE A 16 -20.95 -6.92 21.05
C ILE A 16 -20.55 -8.38 20.82
N THR A 17 -21.46 -9.31 21.10
CA THR A 17 -21.27 -10.73 20.80
C THR A 17 -21.49 -11.00 19.31
N PHE A 18 -20.61 -11.82 18.76
CA PHE A 18 -20.71 -12.44 17.46
C PHE A 18 -20.81 -13.96 17.61
N ASP A 19 -21.59 -14.58 16.73
CA ASP A 19 -21.59 -16.03 16.54
C ASP A 19 -20.44 -16.42 15.63
N LEU A 20 -19.42 -17.10 16.18
CA LEU A 20 -18.25 -17.56 15.42
C LEU A 20 -18.60 -18.88 14.75
N SER A 21 -18.83 -18.83 13.43
CA SER A 21 -19.35 -19.96 12.66
C SER A 21 -18.26 -20.77 11.96
N SER A 22 -17.15 -20.12 11.58
CA SER A 22 -15.99 -20.77 10.94
C SER A 22 -14.69 -20.09 11.35
N ALA A 23 -13.60 -20.83 11.38
CA ALA A 23 -12.25 -20.30 11.52
C ALA A 23 -11.27 -21.13 10.69
N ILE A 24 -10.47 -20.47 9.86
CA ILE A 24 -9.37 -21.09 9.11
C ILE A 24 -8.03 -20.64 9.69
N LYS A 25 -7.05 -21.54 9.75
CA LYS A 25 -5.68 -21.18 10.13
C LYS A 25 -4.98 -20.55 8.92
N THR A 26 -4.43 -19.36 9.07
CA THR A 26 -3.78 -18.62 7.98
C THR A 26 -2.26 -18.65 8.06
N ARG A 27 -1.70 -18.61 9.27
CA ARG A 27 -0.26 -18.66 9.51
C ARG A 27 0.08 -19.15 10.91
N GLN A 28 1.36 -19.48 11.12
CA GLN A 28 1.93 -19.83 12.41
C GLN A 28 3.16 -18.95 12.67
N LEU A 29 3.19 -18.30 13.82
CA LEU A 29 4.33 -17.50 14.27
C LEU A 29 4.97 -18.15 15.51
N HIS A 30 6.26 -17.90 15.69
CA HIS A 30 7.04 -18.35 16.87
C HIS A 30 7.00 -19.87 17.14
N GLY A 31 6.57 -20.69 16.17
CA GLY A 31 6.45 -22.14 16.31
C GLY A 31 5.28 -22.63 17.16
N TRP A 32 4.44 -21.74 17.71
CA TRP A 32 3.30 -22.14 18.54
C TRP A 32 2.02 -21.33 18.30
N GLN A 33 2.16 -20.06 17.93
CA GLN A 33 1.02 -19.14 17.84
C GLN A 33 0.32 -19.27 16.49
N PHE A 34 -0.88 -19.85 16.48
CA PHE A 34 -1.71 -19.85 15.28
C PHE A 34 -2.47 -18.54 15.09
N TRP A 35 -2.62 -18.17 13.83
CA TRP A 35 -3.44 -17.04 13.40
C TRP A 35 -4.60 -17.55 12.56
N TYR A 36 -5.73 -16.86 12.68
CA TYR A 36 -6.99 -17.30 12.08
C TYR A 36 -7.70 -16.17 11.36
N GLU A 37 -8.42 -16.54 10.31
CA GLU A 37 -9.54 -15.77 9.79
C GLU A 37 -10.84 -16.43 10.23
N ALA A 38 -11.64 -15.71 11.02
CA ALA A 38 -12.84 -16.23 11.67
C ALA A 38 -14.10 -15.53 11.16
N PHE A 39 -14.92 -16.27 10.41
CA PHE A 39 -16.22 -15.80 9.94
C PHE A 39 -17.21 -15.76 11.10
N SER A 40 -17.69 -14.55 11.39
CA SER A 40 -18.48 -14.26 12.57
C SER A 40 -19.69 -13.38 12.23
N ILE A 41 -20.85 -13.61 12.88
CA ILE A 41 -22.10 -12.88 12.62
C ILE A 41 -22.45 -12.03 13.84
N CYS A 42 -22.61 -10.72 13.66
CA CYS A 42 -22.94 -9.80 14.76
C CYS A 42 -24.36 -10.05 15.28
N ARG A 43 -24.54 -10.26 16.58
CA ARG A 43 -25.89 -10.47 17.16
C ARG A 43 -26.78 -9.23 17.15
N GLN A 44 -26.24 -8.03 16.96
CA GLN A 44 -27.03 -6.80 16.89
C GLN A 44 -27.55 -6.50 15.49
N CYS A 45 -26.67 -6.49 14.48
CA CYS A 45 -27.05 -6.11 13.11
C CYS A 45 -27.23 -7.30 12.16
N LEU A 46 -26.92 -8.52 12.61
CA LEU A 46 -27.02 -9.77 11.85
C LEU A 46 -26.17 -9.80 10.57
N ARG A 47 -25.19 -8.90 10.45
CA ARG A 47 -24.23 -8.87 9.35
C ARG A 47 -22.96 -9.62 9.74
N SER A 48 -22.35 -10.25 8.75
CA SER A 48 -21.10 -10.98 8.92
C SER A 48 -19.86 -10.08 8.89
N THR A 49 -18.77 -10.58 9.45
CA THR A 49 -17.42 -10.01 9.40
C THR A 49 -16.42 -11.16 9.53
N VAL A 50 -15.29 -11.08 8.82
CA VAL A 50 -14.17 -12.00 9.01
C VAL A 50 -13.14 -11.31 9.90
N PHE A 51 -12.98 -11.80 11.13
CA PHE A 51 -11.99 -11.28 12.07
C PHE A 51 -10.65 -11.97 11.87
N VAL A 52 -9.57 -11.19 11.99
CA VAL A 52 -8.21 -11.71 12.09
C VAL A 52 -7.92 -11.89 13.58
N LEU A 53 -7.65 -13.14 13.97
CA LEU A 53 -7.43 -13.52 15.36
C LEU A 53 -6.02 -14.13 15.52
N SER A 54 -5.36 -13.87 16.63
CA SER A 54 -4.12 -14.54 17.04
C SER A 54 -4.37 -15.32 18.32
N GLU A 55 -3.69 -16.45 18.53
CA GLU A 55 -3.70 -17.09 19.85
C GLU A 55 -3.01 -16.21 20.88
N SER A 56 -3.68 -16.01 22.01
CA SER A 56 -3.16 -15.19 23.09
C SER A 56 -2.04 -15.92 23.82
N VAL A 57 -0.97 -15.20 24.15
CA VAL A 57 0.16 -15.71 24.95
C VAL A 57 -0.30 -16.21 26.33
N ASN A 58 -1.35 -15.60 26.87
CA ASN A 58 -1.95 -15.97 28.15
C ASN A 58 -3.05 -17.03 28.02
N GLY A 59 -3.37 -17.45 26.79
CA GLY A 59 -4.40 -18.43 26.49
C GLY A 59 -3.86 -19.87 26.56
N ASN A 60 -4.75 -20.82 26.83
CA ASN A 60 -4.43 -22.24 26.71
C ASN A 60 -4.49 -22.66 25.23
N TYR A 61 -3.38 -22.46 24.50
CA TYR A 61 -3.28 -22.80 23.08
C TYR A 61 -3.44 -24.30 22.82
N ASP A 62 -2.95 -25.18 23.70
CA ASP A 62 -3.14 -26.64 23.57
C ASP A 62 -4.63 -27.01 23.49
N PHE A 63 -5.45 -26.34 24.30
CA PHE A 63 -6.90 -26.51 24.26
C PHE A 63 -7.50 -26.05 22.91
N VAL A 64 -7.04 -24.91 22.37
CA VAL A 64 -7.49 -24.41 21.07
C VAL A 64 -7.04 -25.34 19.94
N HIS A 65 -5.79 -25.83 19.98
CA HIS A 65 -5.22 -26.70 18.95
C HIS A 65 -5.97 -28.02 18.86
N LYS A 66 -6.39 -28.56 20.01
CA LYS A 66 -7.14 -29.80 20.12
C LYS A 66 -8.60 -29.67 19.68
N ASN A 67 -9.28 -28.59 20.08
CA ASN A 67 -10.73 -28.45 19.88
C ASN A 67 -11.11 -27.64 18.64
N GLY A 68 -10.19 -26.81 18.13
CA GLY A 68 -10.48 -25.78 17.14
C GLY A 68 -11.34 -24.64 17.71
N LEU A 69 -11.25 -23.43 17.15
CA LEU A 69 -11.97 -22.27 17.68
C LEU A 69 -13.50 -22.43 17.66
N THR A 70 -14.04 -23.03 16.60
CA THR A 70 -15.49 -23.26 16.45
C THR A 70 -16.04 -24.32 17.41
N GLY A 71 -15.18 -25.23 17.91
CA GLY A 71 -15.55 -26.27 18.86
C GLY A 71 -15.65 -25.78 20.31
N ILE A 72 -15.19 -24.56 20.60
CA ILE A 72 -15.18 -23.98 21.94
C ILE A 72 -16.58 -23.47 22.27
N SER A 73 -17.10 -23.83 23.46
CA SER A 73 -18.37 -23.28 23.94
C SER A 73 -18.16 -21.96 24.69
N GLY A 74 -18.87 -20.91 24.27
CA GLY A 74 -18.81 -19.58 24.86
C GLY A 74 -17.73 -18.69 24.24
N ALA A 75 -17.41 -17.59 24.93
CA ALA A 75 -16.49 -16.57 24.44
C ALA A 75 -15.05 -17.10 24.24
N VAL A 76 -14.59 -17.09 22.98
CA VAL A 76 -13.25 -17.52 22.59
C VAL A 76 -12.17 -16.49 22.94
N ASN A 77 -12.53 -15.25 23.27
CA ASN A 77 -11.61 -14.17 23.67
C ASN A 77 -10.66 -14.54 24.82
N ARG A 78 -10.96 -15.57 25.60
CA ARG A 78 -10.05 -16.09 26.64
C ARG A 78 -8.82 -16.82 26.06
N PHE A 79 -8.83 -17.12 24.77
CA PHE A 79 -7.79 -17.87 24.08
C PHE A 79 -7.18 -17.11 22.89
N VAL A 80 -7.86 -16.08 22.39
CA VAL A 80 -7.45 -15.34 21.20
C VAL A 80 -7.60 -13.84 21.39
N ASP A 81 -6.70 -13.10 20.76
CA ASP A 81 -6.74 -11.65 20.65
C ASP A 81 -7.30 -11.24 19.27
N VAL A 82 -8.01 -10.12 19.21
CA VAL A 82 -8.57 -9.57 17.96
C VAL A 82 -7.57 -8.60 17.37
N GLU A 83 -6.94 -9.02 16.27
CA GLU A 83 -5.85 -8.27 15.61
C GLU A 83 -6.40 -7.35 14.50
N GLY A 84 -7.60 -7.64 14.01
CA GLY A 84 -8.26 -6.82 13.02
C GLY A 84 -9.38 -7.54 12.31
N ILE A 85 -9.66 -7.08 11.09
CA ILE A 85 -10.68 -7.64 10.21
C ILE A 85 -10.12 -7.71 8.79
N VAL A 86 -10.62 -8.68 8.03
CA VAL A 86 -10.46 -8.68 6.58
C VAL A 86 -11.47 -7.69 6.00
N GLY A 87 -10.98 -6.73 5.21
CA GLY A 87 -11.75 -5.64 4.64
C GLY A 87 -11.22 -5.21 3.28
N LEU A 88 -11.65 -4.02 2.84
CA LEU A 88 -11.24 -3.50 1.52
C LEU A 88 -9.73 -3.26 1.41
N LYS A 89 -9.05 -2.96 2.53
CA LYS A 89 -7.60 -2.78 2.59
C LYS A 89 -6.80 -4.03 2.21
N ASP A 90 -7.42 -5.22 2.30
CA ASP A 90 -6.77 -6.49 1.99
C ASP A 90 -6.94 -6.87 0.50
N ARG A 91 -7.53 -5.97 -0.31
CA ARG A 91 -7.46 -6.07 -1.76
C ARG A 91 -6.00 -5.93 -2.18
N LEU A 92 -5.60 -6.80 -3.12
CA LEU A 92 -4.27 -6.73 -3.71
C LEU A 92 -4.09 -5.35 -4.37
N ALA A 93 -3.18 -4.57 -3.81
CA ALA A 93 -2.72 -3.29 -4.35
C ALA A 93 -1.43 -3.52 -5.15
N GLU A 94 -1.14 -2.61 -6.08
CA GLU A 94 0.13 -2.61 -6.78
C GLU A 94 1.28 -2.28 -5.81
N GLU A 95 2.38 -3.02 -5.95
CA GLU A 95 3.58 -2.80 -5.15
C GLU A 95 4.43 -1.66 -5.77
N PRO A 96 5.10 -0.85 -4.93
CA PRO A 96 6.03 0.15 -5.43
C PRO A 96 7.21 -0.51 -6.17
N PRO A 97 7.84 0.22 -7.11
CA PRO A 97 9.09 -0.22 -7.72
C PRO A 97 10.18 -0.51 -6.70
N GLU A 98 11.08 -1.44 -7.02
CA GLU A 98 12.19 -1.80 -6.13
C GLU A 98 13.15 -0.62 -5.94
N HIS A 99 13.81 -0.57 -4.77
CA HIS A 99 14.87 0.39 -4.44
C HIS A 99 14.45 1.86 -4.39
N VAL A 100 13.14 2.15 -4.38
CA VAL A 100 12.65 3.50 -4.09
C VAL A 100 12.96 3.88 -2.63
N PRO A 101 13.23 5.17 -2.34
CA PRO A 101 13.35 5.67 -0.97
C PRO A 101 12.10 5.42 -0.11
N ASP A 102 12.28 5.23 1.20
CA ASP A 102 11.20 4.89 2.16
C ASP A 102 10.04 5.90 2.17
N ASP A 103 10.33 7.19 1.98
CA ASP A 103 9.31 8.24 1.93
C ASP A 103 8.44 8.15 0.67
N ILE A 104 9.02 7.76 -0.47
CA ILE A 104 8.29 7.49 -1.71
C ILE A 104 7.54 6.15 -1.62
N ASP A 105 8.16 5.10 -1.06
CA ASP A 105 7.51 3.78 -0.85
C ASP A 105 6.21 3.93 -0.07
N ALA A 106 6.25 4.64 1.06
CA ALA A 106 5.08 4.84 1.91
C ALA A 106 3.94 5.55 1.16
N VAL A 107 4.25 6.63 0.44
CA VAL A 107 3.24 7.39 -0.33
C VAL A 107 2.69 6.56 -1.48
N PHE A 108 3.53 5.80 -2.19
CA PHE A 108 3.09 4.96 -3.30
C PHE A 108 2.11 3.89 -2.81
N ARG A 109 2.43 3.22 -1.69
CA ARG A 109 1.57 2.19 -1.08
C ARG A 109 0.22 2.75 -0.64
N GLU A 110 0.19 3.97 -0.10
CA GLU A 110 -1.05 4.66 0.23
C GLU A 110 -1.88 4.90 -1.05
N GLY A 111 -1.26 5.41 -2.12
CA GLY A 111 -1.90 5.61 -3.42
C GLY A 111 -2.45 4.31 -4.02
N ALA A 112 -1.66 3.24 -4.01
CA ALA A 112 -2.05 1.92 -4.51
C ALA A 112 -3.20 1.32 -3.69
N THR A 113 -3.20 1.51 -2.37
CA THR A 113 -4.32 1.10 -1.50
C THR A 113 -5.59 1.87 -1.88
N CYS A 114 -5.51 3.20 -2.03
CA CYS A 114 -6.63 4.02 -2.48
C CYS A 114 -7.17 3.56 -3.84
N GLN A 115 -6.29 3.24 -4.79
CA GLN A 115 -6.65 2.72 -6.10
C GLN A 115 -7.42 1.40 -5.99
N ALA A 116 -6.91 0.45 -5.20
CA ALA A 116 -7.50 -0.87 -5.02
C ALA A 116 -8.92 -0.83 -4.42
N VAL A 117 -9.19 0.17 -3.57
CA VAL A 117 -10.51 0.37 -2.91
C VAL A 117 -11.44 1.33 -3.65
N GLY A 118 -11.02 1.92 -4.77
CA GLY A 118 -11.84 2.79 -5.61
C GLY A 118 -11.86 4.27 -5.19
N CYS A 119 -10.88 4.72 -4.41
CA CYS A 119 -10.71 6.11 -3.98
C CYS A 119 -9.80 6.88 -4.95
N TYR A 120 -10.23 7.05 -6.19
CA TYR A 120 -9.38 7.52 -7.30
C TYR A 120 -8.78 8.93 -7.11
N ASN A 121 -9.53 9.87 -6.54
CA ASN A 121 -8.98 11.20 -6.20
C ASN A 121 -7.81 11.12 -5.20
N ALA A 122 -7.94 10.27 -4.18
CA ALA A 122 -6.90 10.07 -3.19
C ALA A 122 -5.70 9.35 -3.81
N ALA A 123 -5.95 8.30 -4.62
CA ALA A 123 -4.91 7.58 -5.36
C ALA A 123 -4.09 8.53 -6.25
N GLY A 124 -4.77 9.32 -7.09
CA GLY A 124 -4.11 10.30 -7.96
C GLY A 124 -3.32 11.35 -7.19
N THR A 125 -3.82 11.81 -6.02
CA THR A 125 -3.07 12.74 -5.16
C THR A 125 -1.79 12.12 -4.61
N MET A 126 -1.82 10.86 -4.19
CA MET A 126 -0.64 10.17 -3.67
C MET A 126 0.39 9.87 -4.76
N PHE A 127 -0.05 9.43 -5.95
CA PHE A 127 0.86 9.23 -7.08
C PHE A 127 1.52 10.55 -7.52
N ARG A 128 0.76 11.64 -7.55
CA ARG A 128 1.33 13.00 -7.77
C ARG A 128 2.37 13.38 -6.72
N LEU A 129 2.13 13.04 -5.45
CA LEU A 129 3.08 13.31 -4.38
C LEU A 129 4.37 12.50 -4.55
N CYS A 130 4.29 11.24 -5.00
CA CYS A 130 5.47 10.44 -5.35
C CYS A 130 6.32 11.14 -6.42
N VAL A 131 5.67 11.61 -7.50
CA VAL A 131 6.34 12.36 -8.56
C VAL A 131 6.92 13.68 -8.04
N ASP A 132 6.21 14.38 -7.15
CA ASP A 132 6.71 15.63 -6.57
C ASP A 132 7.99 15.40 -5.76
N ILE A 133 7.99 14.41 -4.87
CA ILE A 133 9.15 14.07 -4.04
C ILE A 133 10.32 13.65 -4.94
N ALA A 134 10.09 12.72 -5.87
CA ALA A 134 11.13 12.21 -6.76
C ALA A 134 11.80 13.31 -7.59
N THR A 135 11.01 14.26 -8.11
CA THR A 135 11.53 15.28 -9.03
C THR A 135 12.05 16.55 -8.36
N ARG A 136 11.79 16.76 -7.07
CA ARG A 136 12.19 17.98 -6.35
C ARG A 136 13.71 18.18 -6.32
N GLY A 137 14.48 17.10 -6.20
CA GLY A 137 15.94 17.12 -6.18
C GLY A 137 16.61 17.24 -7.55
N MET A 138 15.84 17.17 -8.64
CA MET A 138 16.39 17.14 -10.00
C MET A 138 16.72 18.52 -10.57
N THR A 139 16.23 19.59 -9.96
CA THR A 139 16.50 20.96 -10.42
C THR A 139 17.84 21.47 -9.86
N PRO A 140 18.74 22.03 -10.68
CA PRO A 140 20.03 22.63 -10.24
C PRO A 140 19.85 23.69 -9.17
N VAL A 141 20.80 23.88 -8.25
CA VAL A 141 20.66 24.88 -7.18
C VAL A 141 20.63 26.31 -7.73
N GLU A 142 21.39 26.56 -8.79
CA GLU A 142 21.47 27.85 -9.46
C GLU A 142 20.23 28.11 -10.32
N ASP A 143 19.84 29.38 -10.40
CA ASP A 143 18.77 29.82 -11.29
C ASP A 143 19.31 29.96 -12.72
N ILE A 144 19.15 28.89 -13.51
CA ILE A 144 19.58 28.78 -14.90
C ILE A 144 18.39 28.59 -15.83
N ASN A 145 18.49 29.05 -17.08
CA ASN A 145 17.47 28.83 -18.12
C ASN A 145 16.03 29.14 -17.67
N GLY A 146 15.84 30.26 -16.97
CA GLY A 146 14.53 30.71 -16.47
C GLY A 146 13.99 29.95 -15.26
N LEU A 147 14.76 28.99 -14.72
CA LEU A 147 14.45 28.31 -13.46
C LEU A 147 14.34 29.33 -12.32
N ASN A 148 13.28 29.20 -11.53
CA ASN A 148 13.02 30.06 -10.39
C ASN A 148 12.25 29.26 -9.32
N ASN A 149 12.11 29.85 -8.14
CA ASN A 149 11.46 29.19 -7.00
C ASN A 149 9.99 28.78 -7.28
N ARG A 150 9.28 29.48 -8.17
CA ARG A 150 7.91 29.10 -8.58
C ARG A 150 7.91 27.81 -9.39
N ILE A 151 8.82 27.68 -10.36
CA ILE A 151 8.98 26.45 -11.16
C ILE A 151 9.39 25.29 -10.25
N ARG A 152 10.33 25.50 -9.32
CA ARG A 152 10.79 24.46 -8.38
C ARG A 152 9.68 23.90 -7.49
N ARG A 153 8.74 24.74 -7.05
CA ARG A 153 7.69 24.35 -6.09
C ARG A 153 6.42 23.81 -6.76
N ASN A 154 6.14 24.19 -7.99
CA ASN A 154 4.93 23.78 -8.67
C ASN A 154 5.24 22.61 -9.62
N LEU A 155 4.74 21.41 -9.30
CA LEU A 155 4.98 20.21 -10.10
C LEU A 155 4.59 20.40 -11.58
N GLY A 156 3.46 21.04 -11.85
CA GLY A 156 2.97 21.30 -13.21
C GLY A 156 3.86 22.22 -14.03
N LEU A 157 4.64 23.10 -13.38
CA LEU A 157 5.67 23.91 -14.04
C LEU A 157 7.03 23.20 -14.08
N ARG A 158 7.35 22.44 -13.04
CA ARG A 158 8.64 21.75 -12.90
C ARG A 158 8.82 20.68 -13.95
N LEU A 159 7.80 19.85 -14.20
CA LEU A 159 7.90 18.73 -15.14
C LEU A 159 8.21 19.17 -16.57
N PRO A 160 7.46 20.11 -17.19
CA PRO A 160 7.82 20.62 -18.52
C PRO A 160 9.27 21.13 -18.56
N TRP A 161 9.67 21.91 -17.55
CA TRP A 161 11.04 22.44 -17.48
C TRP A 161 12.09 21.32 -17.41
N LEU A 162 11.86 20.27 -16.62
CA LEU A 162 12.79 19.13 -16.51
C LEU A 162 12.94 18.38 -17.83
N PHE A 163 11.86 18.19 -18.59
CA PHE A 163 11.93 17.58 -19.91
C PHE A 163 12.64 18.49 -20.93
N ASP A 164 12.28 19.78 -20.99
CA ASP A 164 12.85 20.74 -21.94
C ASP A 164 14.37 20.90 -21.80
N HIS A 165 14.91 20.63 -20.62
CA HIS A 165 16.33 20.70 -20.32
C HIS A 165 17.02 19.33 -20.17
N GLY A 166 16.33 18.24 -20.51
CA GLY A 166 16.89 16.90 -20.57
C GLY A 166 17.22 16.25 -19.22
N TYR A 167 16.66 16.77 -18.11
CA TYR A 167 16.76 16.12 -16.79
C TYR A 167 15.85 14.91 -16.69
N LEU A 168 14.76 14.89 -17.45
CA LEU A 168 13.90 13.73 -17.62
C LEU A 168 13.97 13.22 -19.07
N PRO A 169 13.93 11.88 -19.29
CA PRO A 169 13.91 11.32 -20.62
C PRO A 169 12.65 11.75 -21.40
N GLU A 170 12.84 12.28 -22.61
CA GLU A 170 11.73 12.73 -23.49
C GLU A 170 10.67 11.65 -23.73
N ALA A 171 11.06 10.37 -23.73
CA ALA A 171 10.14 9.24 -23.87
C ALA A 171 9.06 9.15 -22.76
N LEU A 172 9.23 9.84 -21.63
CA LEU A 172 8.23 9.92 -20.56
C LEU A 172 7.31 11.14 -20.67
N ARG A 173 7.56 12.05 -21.64
CA ARG A 173 6.82 13.32 -21.72
C ARG A 173 5.35 13.10 -22.01
N ASP A 174 5.03 12.26 -22.99
CA ASP A 174 3.63 12.00 -23.37
C ASP A 174 2.85 11.37 -22.21
N LEU A 175 3.46 10.42 -21.48
CA LEU A 175 2.85 9.83 -20.29
C LEU A 175 2.64 10.83 -19.14
N SER A 176 3.40 11.93 -19.10
CA SER A 176 3.23 12.96 -18.07
C SER A 176 2.00 13.85 -18.29
N SER A 177 1.29 13.72 -19.42
CA SER A 177 0.11 14.53 -19.73
C SER A 177 -1.02 14.34 -18.71
N CYS A 178 -1.17 13.14 -18.15
CA CYS A 178 -2.15 12.84 -17.10
C CYS A 178 -1.94 13.74 -15.86
N LEU A 179 -0.71 14.16 -15.55
CA LEU A 179 -0.46 15.10 -14.44
C LEU A 179 -0.95 16.51 -14.71
N ARG A 180 -1.08 16.90 -15.98
CA ARG A 180 -1.57 18.22 -16.40
C ARG A 180 -3.09 18.24 -16.54
N GLU A 181 -3.66 17.18 -17.11
CA GLU A 181 -5.10 17.02 -17.34
C GLU A 181 -5.85 16.68 -16.04
N ASP A 182 -5.25 15.84 -15.21
CA ASP A 182 -5.91 15.26 -14.03
C ASP A 182 -5.38 15.85 -12.72
N GLY A 183 -4.14 16.35 -12.73
CA GLY A 183 -3.46 16.74 -11.51
C GLY A 183 -3.91 18.08 -10.94
N ASN A 184 -3.83 19.17 -11.70
CA ASN A 184 -4.03 20.50 -11.10
C ASN A 184 -5.50 20.84 -10.87
N ASP A 185 -6.40 20.38 -11.73
CA ASP A 185 -7.83 20.61 -11.61
C ASP A 185 -8.59 19.35 -11.17
N GLY A 186 -8.26 18.15 -11.67
CA GLY A 186 -9.02 16.93 -11.37
C GLY A 186 -8.97 16.48 -9.91
N ALA A 187 -7.79 16.44 -9.29
CA ALA A 187 -7.65 16.12 -7.87
C ALA A 187 -8.22 17.21 -6.93
N HIS A 188 -8.16 18.49 -7.33
CA HIS A 188 -8.71 19.61 -6.57
C HIS A 188 -10.23 19.77 -6.75
N ALA A 189 -10.77 19.42 -7.92
CA ALA A 189 -12.20 19.36 -8.22
C ALA A 189 -12.85 18.05 -7.75
N GLY A 190 -12.04 17.03 -7.41
CA GLY A 190 -12.51 15.74 -6.96
C GLY A 190 -13.14 14.89 -8.06
N SER A 191 -12.72 15.07 -9.31
CA SER A 191 -13.35 14.46 -10.49
C SER A 191 -12.58 13.26 -11.08
N LEU A 192 -11.48 12.82 -10.47
CA LEU A 192 -10.69 11.70 -11.00
C LEU A 192 -11.51 10.42 -11.01
N ASN A 193 -11.55 9.78 -12.18
CA ASN A 193 -12.14 8.49 -12.39
C ASN A 193 -11.07 7.37 -12.31
N LYS A 194 -11.49 6.14 -12.55
CA LYS A 194 -10.61 4.96 -12.45
C LYS A 194 -9.43 5.02 -13.41
N ASP A 195 -9.69 5.44 -14.64
CA ASP A 195 -8.73 5.46 -15.73
C ASP A 195 -7.72 6.58 -15.50
N ASP A 196 -8.17 7.79 -15.11
CA ASP A 196 -7.27 8.90 -14.75
C ASP A 196 -6.27 8.51 -13.63
N ALA A 197 -6.76 7.80 -12.60
CA ALA A 197 -5.91 7.35 -11.50
C ALA A 197 -4.99 6.18 -11.91
N ALA A 198 -5.38 5.36 -12.87
CA ALA A 198 -4.54 4.31 -13.44
C ALA A 198 -3.43 4.90 -14.32
N ASP A 199 -3.72 5.92 -15.12
CA ASP A 199 -2.72 6.62 -15.94
C ASP A 199 -1.68 7.33 -15.05
N LEU A 200 -2.12 7.92 -13.93
CA LEU A 200 -1.21 8.50 -12.92
C LEU A 200 -0.32 7.44 -12.26
N LEU A 201 -0.88 6.26 -11.95
CA LEU A 201 -0.13 5.12 -11.42
C LEU A 201 0.93 4.65 -12.42
N ASP A 202 0.57 4.44 -13.68
CA ASP A 202 1.47 3.96 -14.72
C ASP A 202 2.64 4.93 -14.93
N PHE A 203 2.35 6.23 -15.08
CA PHE A 203 3.41 7.24 -15.19
C PHE A 203 4.33 7.23 -13.95
N THR A 204 3.75 7.22 -12.75
CA THR A 204 4.51 7.24 -11.50
C THR A 204 5.41 6.02 -11.39
N ARG A 205 4.90 4.83 -11.69
CA ARG A 205 5.65 3.59 -11.63
C ARG A 205 6.82 3.60 -12.60
N ILE A 206 6.59 3.97 -13.86
CA ILE A 206 7.63 4.02 -14.89
C ILE A 206 8.72 5.05 -14.53
N LEU A 207 8.32 6.23 -14.02
CA LEU A 207 9.26 7.25 -13.59
C LEU A 207 10.15 6.73 -12.45
N LEU A 208 9.55 6.15 -11.42
CA LEU A 208 10.28 5.61 -10.26
C LEU A 208 11.19 4.43 -10.63
N GLU A 209 10.73 3.54 -11.51
CA GLU A 209 11.56 2.45 -12.06
C GLU A 209 12.80 3.01 -12.77
N ARG A 210 12.63 4.03 -13.62
CA ARG A 210 13.73 4.67 -14.35
C ARG A 210 14.71 5.38 -13.43
N MET A 211 14.23 5.96 -12.33
CA MET A 211 15.05 6.76 -11.40
C MET A 211 15.79 5.91 -10.38
N TYR A 212 15.19 4.83 -9.88
CA TYR A 212 15.70 4.09 -8.72
C TYR A 212 15.99 2.64 -9.05
N THR A 213 15.02 1.94 -9.65
CA THR A 213 15.11 0.49 -9.89
C THR A 213 16.15 0.16 -10.96
N GLU A 214 16.08 0.82 -12.12
CA GLU A 214 17.00 0.55 -13.24
C GLU A 214 18.47 0.83 -12.87
N PRO A 215 18.83 2.01 -12.30
CA PRO A 215 20.22 2.28 -11.91
C PRO A 215 20.76 1.28 -10.88
N GLU A 216 19.95 0.91 -9.89
CA GLU A 216 20.39 -0.03 -8.85
C GLU A 216 20.56 -1.45 -9.40
N ARG A 217 19.65 -1.90 -10.28
CA ARG A 217 19.80 -3.18 -10.99
C ARG A 217 21.08 -3.23 -11.83
N LEU A 218 21.43 -2.14 -12.51
CA LEU A 218 22.71 -2.02 -13.23
C LEU A 218 23.89 -2.12 -12.27
N ARG A 219 23.88 -1.37 -11.16
CA ARG A 219 24.94 -1.40 -10.13
C ARG A 219 25.16 -2.81 -9.58
N VAL A 220 24.09 -3.50 -9.21
CA VAL A 220 24.13 -4.88 -8.71
C VAL A 220 24.61 -5.86 -9.79
N ALA A 221 24.19 -5.69 -11.05
CA ALA A 221 24.67 -6.53 -12.16
C ALA A 221 26.17 -6.34 -12.42
N GLU A 222 26.67 -5.10 -12.36
CA GLU A 222 28.09 -4.78 -12.48
C GLU A 222 28.92 -5.37 -11.34
N ALA A 223 28.44 -5.25 -10.09
CA ALA A 223 29.10 -5.85 -8.92
C ALA A 223 29.24 -7.37 -9.08
N ARG A 224 28.13 -8.07 -9.38
CA ARG A 224 28.13 -9.52 -9.64
C ARG A 224 29.06 -9.91 -10.79
N ARG A 225 29.18 -9.05 -11.82
CA ARG A 225 30.11 -9.29 -12.95
C ARG A 225 31.57 -9.16 -12.52
N LYS A 226 31.90 -8.20 -11.65
CA LYS A 226 33.25 -8.00 -11.11
C LYS A 226 33.66 -9.19 -10.22
N GLU A 227 32.78 -9.65 -9.33
CA GLU A 227 33.02 -10.83 -8.48
C GLU A 227 33.34 -12.08 -9.30
N ARG A 228 32.52 -12.40 -10.31
CA ARG A 228 32.79 -13.54 -11.20
C ARG A 228 34.12 -13.45 -11.96
N ARG A 229 34.67 -12.24 -12.13
CA ARG A 229 35.94 -12.02 -12.82
C ARG A 229 37.13 -12.01 -11.86
N SER A 230 36.94 -11.65 -10.59
CA SER A 230 37.96 -11.79 -9.55
C SER A 230 38.15 -13.23 -9.10
N ASP A 231 37.08 -14.03 -9.06
CA ASP A 231 37.17 -15.45 -8.66
C ASP A 231 37.82 -16.35 -9.73
N ASN A 232 37.96 -15.84 -10.95
CA ASN A 232 38.59 -16.52 -12.08
C ASN A 232 40.03 -16.02 -12.38
N ALA A 233 40.59 -15.16 -11.54
CA ALA A 233 41.95 -14.60 -11.66
C ALA A 233 42.83 -15.08 -10.50
#